data_AF-K0S6T9-F1
#
_entry.id   AF-K0S6T9-F1
#
_cell.length_a   1.000
_cell.length_b   1.000
_cell.length_c   1.000
_cell.angle_alpha   90.00
_cell.angle_beta   90.00
_cell.angle_gamma   90.00
#
_symmetry.space_group_name_H-M   'P 1'
#
loop_
_entity.id
_entity.type
_entity.pdbx_description
1 polymer ?
#
loop_
_entity_poly.entity_id
_entity_poly.type
_entity_poly.pdbx_seq_one_letter_code
_entity_poly.pdbx_strand_id
1 'polypeptide(L)'
;MDDVVVSTVANAAFALTLNGNAGLSPFLCMLLLGIASRASPDDLPLGDTMAEVLGSIPALGFWAAMTIFEYVGKCVPVLDQVVDSIEVFVVPVLSALGSLAAFGSFDHGDGSAGDNGGNNDGGDERRRGRRLGATSGVAVFFRVVLVLFGSMLALSMHFFKMLMRLVGEGCLTCCITVLEASIVCTTVLASIFVRQFAIVTCFAFLSAALFNAKRRHERRKEKLAKEAAVERTTRWRSVDGDDGEEAEECDRKKSPAKKASEKVGDFFGKINARHSEENQEEEATGAYVEMGKTAGRANMK
;
A
#
# COMPACT_ATOMS: atom_id res chain seq x y z
N MET A 1 -19.30 11.30 -25.33
CA MET A 1 -17.89 11.28 -24.87
C MET A 1 -17.82 10.96 -23.39
N ASP A 2 -18.70 11.54 -22.58
CA ASP A 2 -18.72 11.33 -21.12
C ASP A 2 -18.90 9.85 -20.72
N ASP A 3 -19.77 9.10 -21.38
CA ASP A 3 -20.00 7.68 -21.04
C ASP A 3 -18.76 6.79 -21.25
N VAL A 4 -17.98 7.05 -22.30
CA VAL A 4 -16.74 6.32 -22.59
C VAL A 4 -15.68 6.62 -21.54
N VAL A 5 -15.59 7.89 -21.12
CA VAL A 5 -14.65 8.32 -20.07
C VAL A 5 -15.06 7.71 -18.73
N VAL A 6 -16.34 7.77 -18.37
CA VAL A 6 -16.87 7.21 -17.12
C VAL A 6 -16.67 5.70 -17.06
N SER A 7 -16.95 4.97 -18.14
CA SER A 7 -16.71 3.53 -18.21
C SER A 7 -15.22 3.17 -18.11
N THR A 8 -14.35 3.95 -18.76
CA THR A 8 -12.90 3.77 -18.70
C THR A 8 -12.37 3.97 -17.28
N VAL A 9 -12.83 5.03 -16.60
CA VAL A 9 -12.45 5.34 -15.21
C VAL A 9 -12.98 4.27 -14.26
N ALA A 10 -14.23 3.83 -14.42
CA ALA A 10 -14.82 2.78 -13.59
C ALA A 10 -14.06 1.44 -13.74
N ASN A 11 -13.71 1.05 -14.97
CA ASN A 11 -12.95 -0.17 -15.22
C ASN A 11 -11.52 -0.08 -14.68
N ALA A 12 -10.86 1.07 -14.82
CA ALA A 12 -9.54 1.30 -14.21
C ALA A 12 -9.61 1.26 -12.68
N ALA A 13 -10.63 1.88 -12.08
CA ALA A 13 -10.84 1.85 -10.63
C ALA A 13 -11.14 0.43 -10.12
N PHE A 14 -11.93 -0.35 -10.87
CA PHE A 14 -12.17 -1.76 -10.58
C PHE A 14 -10.87 -2.57 -10.63
N ALA A 15 -10.07 -2.42 -11.69
CA ALA A 15 -8.77 -3.09 -11.81
C ALA A 15 -7.83 -2.74 -10.64
N LEU A 16 -7.73 -1.46 -10.27
CA LEU A 16 -6.91 -1.01 -9.14
C LEU A 16 -7.44 -1.49 -7.80
N THR A 17 -8.76 -1.62 -7.65
CA THR A 17 -9.38 -2.19 -6.45
C THR A 17 -9.09 -3.67 -6.32
N LEU A 18 -9.17 -4.45 -7.42
CA LEU A 18 -8.75 -5.84 -7.42
C LEU A 18 -7.26 -5.98 -7.07
N ASN A 19 -6.41 -5.11 -7.59
CA ASN A 19 -4.98 -5.10 -7.26
C ASN A 19 -4.69 -4.79 -5.80
N GLY A 20 -5.40 -3.81 -5.21
CA GLY A 20 -5.27 -3.51 -3.79
C GLY A 20 -5.71 -4.66 -2.89
N ASN A 21 -6.82 -5.32 -3.25
CA ASN A 21 -7.29 -6.50 -2.54
C ASN A 21 -6.37 -7.71 -2.72
N ALA A 22 -5.78 -7.89 -3.90
CA ALA A 22 -4.78 -8.92 -4.15
C ALA A 22 -3.51 -8.70 -3.30
N GLY A 23 -3.18 -7.45 -2.95
CA GLY A 23 -2.12 -7.13 -2.00
C GLY A 23 -2.44 -7.51 -0.56
N LEU A 24 -3.72 -7.60 -0.18
CA LEU A 24 -4.14 -8.05 1.14
C LEU A 24 -4.21 -9.58 1.19
N SER A 25 -5.09 -10.16 0.37
CA SER A 25 -5.33 -11.59 0.30
C SER A 25 -5.41 -12.05 -1.17
N PRO A 26 -4.26 -12.42 -1.76
CA PRO A 26 -4.18 -12.72 -3.19
C PRO A 26 -5.09 -13.87 -3.63
N PHE A 27 -5.09 -14.97 -2.88
CA PHE A 27 -5.82 -16.18 -3.29
C PHE A 27 -7.32 -16.02 -3.04
N LEU A 28 -7.71 -15.42 -1.90
CA LEU A 28 -9.11 -15.08 -1.63
C LEU A 28 -9.68 -14.13 -2.69
N CYS A 29 -8.91 -13.12 -3.12
CA CYS A 29 -9.33 -12.19 -4.16
C CYS A 29 -9.61 -12.93 -5.49
N MET A 30 -8.71 -13.83 -5.90
CA MET A 30 -8.88 -14.63 -7.13
C MET A 30 -10.03 -15.63 -7.02
N LEU A 31 -10.23 -16.24 -5.84
CA LEU A 31 -11.35 -17.13 -5.58
C LEU A 31 -12.69 -16.40 -5.70
N LEU A 32 -12.83 -15.24 -5.05
CA LEU A 32 -14.04 -14.42 -5.12
C LEU A 32 -14.33 -13.96 -6.55
N LEU A 33 -13.28 -13.58 -7.29
CA LEU A 33 -13.41 -13.19 -8.69
C LEU A 33 -13.90 -14.35 -9.57
N GLY A 34 -13.39 -15.57 -9.35
CA GLY A 34 -13.85 -16.76 -10.07
C GLY A 34 -15.27 -17.19 -9.68
N ILE A 35 -15.65 -17.08 -8.40
CA ILE A 35 -17.02 -17.36 -7.96
C ILE A 35 -17.98 -16.37 -8.62
N ALA A 36 -17.63 -15.09 -8.62
CA ALA A 36 -18.43 -14.06 -9.25
C ALA A 36 -18.52 -14.24 -10.76
N SER A 37 -17.43 -14.62 -11.45
CA SER A 37 -17.45 -14.82 -12.90
C SER A 37 -18.38 -15.97 -13.30
N ARG A 38 -18.55 -16.95 -12.41
CA ARG A 38 -19.49 -18.06 -12.60
C ARG A 38 -20.93 -17.70 -12.22
N ALA A 39 -21.13 -16.89 -11.18
CA ALA A 39 -22.46 -16.55 -10.66
C ALA A 39 -23.16 -15.48 -11.51
N SER A 40 -22.41 -14.45 -11.91
CA SER A 40 -22.89 -13.29 -12.66
C SER A 40 -21.86 -12.91 -13.75
N PRO A 41 -21.81 -13.65 -14.87
CA PRO A 41 -20.87 -13.36 -15.94
C PRO A 41 -21.08 -11.97 -16.57
N ASP A 42 -22.32 -11.48 -16.58
CA ASP A 42 -22.69 -10.21 -17.22
C ASP A 42 -22.33 -8.97 -16.38
N ASP A 43 -22.22 -9.11 -15.06
CA ASP A 43 -21.94 -7.99 -14.14
C ASP A 43 -20.43 -7.69 -14.04
N LEU A 44 -19.59 -8.65 -14.42
CA LEU A 44 -18.15 -8.59 -14.26
C LEU A 44 -17.47 -8.01 -15.50
N PRO A 45 -16.67 -6.94 -15.38
CA PRO A 45 -15.89 -6.40 -16.49
C PRO A 45 -14.63 -7.25 -16.73
N LEU A 46 -14.79 -8.56 -16.92
CA LEU A 46 -13.74 -9.51 -17.23
C LEU A 46 -13.74 -9.86 -18.71
N GLY A 47 -12.56 -10.10 -19.29
CA GLY A 47 -12.48 -10.68 -20.63
C GLY A 47 -12.98 -12.13 -20.66
N ASP A 48 -13.67 -12.53 -21.71
CA ASP A 48 -14.29 -13.86 -21.89
C ASP A 48 -13.35 -15.02 -21.51
N THR A 49 -12.12 -15.00 -22.03
CA THR A 49 -11.13 -16.05 -21.75
C THR A 49 -10.73 -16.10 -20.28
N MET A 50 -10.59 -14.94 -19.63
CA MET A 50 -10.26 -14.91 -18.20
C MET A 50 -11.45 -15.32 -17.34
N ALA A 51 -12.67 -14.87 -17.68
CA ALA A 51 -13.89 -15.28 -16.98
C ALA A 51 -14.08 -16.81 -17.05
N GLU A 52 -13.85 -17.41 -18.22
CA GLU A 52 -13.94 -18.85 -18.44
C GLU A 52 -12.84 -19.61 -17.65
N VAL A 53 -11.58 -19.17 -17.74
CA VAL A 53 -10.47 -19.81 -17.03
C VAL A 53 -10.65 -19.72 -15.52
N LEU A 54 -10.94 -18.55 -14.97
CA LEU A 54 -11.14 -18.35 -13.53
C LEU A 54 -12.41 -19.03 -13.01
N GLY A 55 -13.49 -19.05 -13.80
CA GLY A 55 -14.79 -19.63 -13.43
C GLY A 55 -14.86 -21.16 -13.60
N SER A 56 -13.81 -21.77 -14.16
CA SER A 56 -13.73 -23.23 -14.31
C SER A 56 -13.67 -23.92 -12.95
N ILE A 57 -14.40 -25.03 -12.80
CA ILE A 57 -14.47 -25.79 -11.52
C ILE A 57 -13.07 -26.19 -11.03
N PRO A 58 -12.14 -26.67 -11.89
CA PRO A 58 -10.77 -26.96 -11.45
C PRO A 58 -10.02 -25.73 -10.93
N ALA A 59 -10.17 -24.57 -11.59
CA ALA A 59 -9.54 -23.33 -11.11
C ALA A 59 -10.13 -22.90 -9.77
N LEU A 60 -11.46 -22.96 -9.60
CA LEU A 60 -12.11 -22.66 -8.32
C LEU A 60 -11.64 -23.59 -7.20
N GLY A 61 -11.51 -24.89 -7.47
CA GLY A 61 -10.96 -25.84 -6.51
C GLY A 61 -9.52 -25.51 -6.12
N PHE A 62 -8.68 -25.15 -7.09
CA PHE A 62 -7.30 -24.70 -6.85
C PHE A 62 -7.25 -23.42 -6.01
N TRP A 63 -8.00 -22.38 -6.37
CA TRP A 63 -8.03 -21.13 -5.62
C TRP A 63 -8.58 -21.31 -4.20
N ALA A 64 -9.62 -22.14 -4.03
CA ALA A 64 -10.16 -22.46 -2.71
C ALA A 64 -9.13 -23.15 -1.80
N ALA A 65 -8.39 -24.13 -2.35
CA ALA A 65 -7.31 -24.79 -1.62
C ALA A 65 -6.20 -23.79 -1.24
N MET A 66 -5.78 -22.93 -2.17
CA MET A 66 -4.78 -21.90 -1.92
C MET A 66 -5.24 -20.88 -0.86
N THR A 67 -6.51 -20.47 -0.88
CA THR A 67 -7.10 -19.60 0.14
C THR A 67 -7.10 -20.26 1.52
N ILE A 68 -7.39 -21.56 1.61
CA ILE A 68 -7.31 -22.29 2.88
C ILE A 68 -5.86 -22.33 3.38
N PHE A 69 -4.91 -22.64 2.51
CA PHE A 69 -3.48 -22.63 2.88
C PHE A 69 -3.01 -21.24 3.30
N GLU A 70 -3.46 -20.19 2.61
CA GLU A 70 -3.20 -18.80 2.97
C GLU A 70 -3.71 -18.49 4.38
N TYR A 71 -4.97 -18.85 4.66
CA TYR A 71 -5.61 -18.59 5.94
C TYR A 71 -4.94 -19.37 7.07
N VAL A 72 -4.70 -20.67 6.87
CA VAL A 72 -4.02 -21.53 7.86
C VAL A 72 -2.58 -21.06 8.10
N GLY A 73 -1.87 -20.69 7.04
CA GLY A 73 -0.51 -20.17 7.14
C GLY A 73 -0.42 -18.90 7.98
N LYS A 74 -1.38 -17.97 7.80
CA LYS A 74 -1.49 -16.75 8.60
C LYS A 74 -1.82 -17.00 10.08
N CYS A 75 -2.44 -18.14 10.41
CA CYS A 75 -2.74 -18.49 11.81
C CYS A 75 -1.54 -19.09 12.57
N VAL A 76 -0.47 -19.51 11.88
CA VAL A 76 0.69 -20.16 12.50
C VAL A 76 1.92 -19.26 12.33
N PRO A 77 2.52 -18.71 13.41
CA PRO A 77 3.59 -17.70 13.30
C PRO A 77 4.79 -18.09 12.43
N VAL A 78 5.17 -19.37 12.43
CA VAL A 78 6.28 -19.89 11.61
C VAL A 78 5.89 -19.97 10.13
N LEU A 79 4.65 -20.35 9.84
CA LEU A 79 4.15 -20.42 8.46
C LEU A 79 3.84 -19.02 7.92
N ASP A 80 3.42 -18.08 8.77
CA ASP A 80 3.10 -16.70 8.40
C ASP A 80 4.29 -16.02 7.71
N GLN A 81 5.50 -16.16 8.27
CA GLN A 81 6.72 -15.62 7.63
C GLN A 81 7.02 -16.23 6.25
N VAL A 82 6.75 -17.54 6.10
CA VAL A 82 6.95 -18.25 4.83
C VAL A 82 5.90 -17.81 3.81
N VAL A 83 4.64 -17.72 4.22
CA VAL A 83 3.52 -17.28 3.38
C VAL A 83 3.75 -15.83 2.94
N ASP A 84 4.08 -14.93 3.86
CA ASP A 84 4.39 -13.53 3.52
C ASP A 84 5.57 -13.43 2.55
N SER A 85 6.60 -14.28 2.71
CA SER A 85 7.73 -14.33 1.78
C SER A 85 7.30 -14.78 0.38
N ILE A 86 6.44 -15.79 0.28
CA ILE A 86 5.89 -16.28 -1.00
C ILE A 86 4.98 -15.22 -1.63
N GLU A 87 4.13 -14.56 -0.84
CA GLU A 87 3.19 -13.55 -1.29
C GLU A 87 3.90 -12.34 -1.90
N VAL A 88 5.07 -11.92 -1.39
CA VAL A 88 5.88 -10.86 -2.02
C VAL A 88 6.18 -11.15 -3.50
N PHE A 89 6.34 -12.42 -3.88
CA PHE A 89 6.57 -12.83 -5.27
C PHE A 89 5.28 -13.06 -6.06
N VAL A 90 4.25 -13.61 -5.42
CA VAL A 90 2.99 -13.99 -6.06
C VAL A 90 2.09 -12.77 -6.32
N VAL A 91 2.07 -11.80 -5.41
CA VAL A 91 1.19 -10.62 -5.47
C VAL A 91 1.39 -9.80 -6.75
N PRO A 92 2.61 -9.45 -7.20
CA PRO A 92 2.81 -8.74 -8.48
C PRO A 92 2.28 -9.51 -9.69
N VAL A 93 2.47 -10.84 -9.70
CA VAL A 93 2.02 -11.69 -10.81
C VAL A 93 0.49 -11.72 -10.87
N LEU A 94 -0.16 -11.95 -9.72
CA LEU A 94 -1.62 -11.95 -9.64
C LEU A 94 -2.23 -10.57 -9.88
N SER A 95 -1.56 -9.50 -9.46
CA SER A 95 -1.98 -8.14 -9.78
C SER A 95 -1.91 -7.86 -11.28
N ALA A 96 -0.84 -8.28 -11.95
CA ALA A 96 -0.76 -8.16 -13.40
C ALA A 96 -1.87 -8.95 -14.09
N LEU A 97 -2.15 -10.17 -13.64
CA LEU A 97 -3.25 -10.99 -14.16
C LEU A 97 -4.61 -10.34 -13.91
N GLY A 98 -4.89 -9.83 -12.70
CA GLY A 98 -6.13 -9.14 -12.35
C GLY A 98 -6.35 -7.86 -13.17
N SER A 99 -5.29 -7.07 -13.38
CA SER A 99 -5.32 -5.94 -14.30
C SER A 99 -5.65 -6.38 -15.72
N LEU A 100 -4.95 -7.37 -16.26
CA LEU A 100 -5.21 -7.89 -17.61
C LEU A 100 -6.64 -8.43 -17.76
N ALA A 101 -7.15 -9.08 -16.71
CA ALA A 101 -8.48 -9.63 -16.66
C ALA A 101 -9.55 -8.52 -16.73
N ALA A 102 -9.37 -7.45 -15.95
CA ALA A 102 -10.21 -6.25 -16.03
C ALA A 102 -10.08 -5.50 -17.38
N PHE A 103 -8.94 -5.64 -18.06
CA PHE A 103 -8.73 -5.02 -19.38
C PHE A 103 -9.45 -5.71 -20.53
N GLY A 104 -9.82 -6.97 -20.40
CA GLY A 104 -10.64 -7.66 -21.39
C GLY A 104 -11.97 -6.94 -21.67
N SER A 105 -12.48 -6.18 -20.69
CA SER A 105 -13.66 -5.32 -20.86
C SER A 105 -13.46 -4.12 -21.80
N PHE A 106 -12.21 -3.67 -22.02
CA PHE A 106 -11.92 -2.55 -22.94
C PHE A 106 -11.93 -2.94 -24.42
N ASP A 107 -12.06 -4.23 -24.73
CA ASP A 107 -12.20 -4.70 -26.12
C ASP A 107 -13.64 -4.62 -26.63
N HIS A 108 -14.59 -4.26 -25.77
CA HIS A 108 -15.97 -3.96 -26.14
C HIS A 108 -16.09 -2.54 -26.68
N GLY A 109 -15.57 -2.36 -27.91
CA GLY A 109 -16.04 -1.28 -28.76
C GLY A 109 -17.46 -1.59 -29.18
N ASP A 110 -18.43 -0.88 -28.58
CA ASP A 110 -19.79 -0.77 -29.09
C ASP A 110 -19.76 -0.29 -30.54
N GLY A 111 -19.70 -1.25 -31.47
CA GLY A 111 -20.40 -1.12 -32.72
C GLY A 111 -21.87 -1.14 -32.39
N SER A 112 -22.41 0.02 -31.98
CA SER A 112 -23.83 0.30 -32.00
C SER A 112 -24.30 0.17 -33.45
N ALA A 113 -24.56 -1.08 -33.83
CA ALA A 113 -25.35 -1.43 -34.98
C ALA A 113 -26.75 -0.94 -34.64
N GLY A 114 -27.08 0.24 -35.15
CA GLY A 114 -28.44 0.52 -35.57
C GLY A 114 -28.87 -0.66 -36.43
N ASP A 115 -29.65 -1.53 -35.79
CA ASP A 115 -30.44 -2.57 -36.40
C ASP A 115 -31.32 -1.90 -37.47
N ASN A 116 -30.91 -2.06 -38.73
CA ASN A 116 -31.80 -2.02 -39.85
C ASN A 116 -31.18 -2.79 -41.02
N GLY A 117 -31.53 -4.08 -41.06
CA GLY A 117 -31.84 -4.75 -42.31
C GLY A 117 -30.68 -5.36 -43.10
N GLY A 118 -30.73 -6.68 -43.25
CA GLY A 118 -30.29 -7.32 -44.48
C GLY A 118 -29.33 -8.47 -44.28
N ASN A 119 -29.83 -9.68 -44.52
CA ASN A 119 -29.09 -10.88 -44.93
C ASN A 119 -27.74 -10.57 -45.61
N ASN A 120 -26.68 -11.25 -45.19
CA ASN A 120 -25.90 -12.11 -46.09
C ASN A 120 -24.78 -12.84 -45.35
N ASP A 121 -24.66 -14.12 -45.67
CA ASP A 121 -23.53 -15.01 -45.38
C ASP A 121 -22.20 -14.37 -45.79
N GLY A 122 -21.23 -14.35 -44.86
CA GLY A 122 -19.92 -13.73 -45.08
C GLY A 122 -19.10 -13.61 -43.79
N GLY A 123 -18.92 -14.74 -43.11
CA GLY A 123 -18.51 -14.82 -41.70
C GLY A 123 -17.06 -14.55 -41.31
N ASP A 124 -16.22 -13.86 -42.10
CA ASP A 124 -14.79 -13.72 -41.74
C ASP A 124 -14.18 -12.30 -41.71
N GLU A 125 -14.87 -11.26 -42.18
CA GLU A 125 -14.30 -9.90 -42.13
C GLU A 125 -14.68 -9.10 -40.86
N ARG A 126 -15.79 -9.43 -40.18
CA ARG A 126 -16.21 -8.77 -38.93
C ARG A 126 -15.31 -9.08 -37.71
N ARG A 127 -14.38 -10.03 -37.82
CA ARG A 127 -13.32 -10.25 -36.81
C ARG A 127 -12.11 -9.33 -37.00
N ARG A 128 -11.92 -8.76 -38.19
CA ARG A 128 -10.77 -7.89 -38.51
C ARG A 128 -10.95 -6.46 -38.00
N GLY A 129 -12.19 -5.95 -37.99
CA GLY A 129 -12.54 -4.63 -37.44
C GLY A 129 -12.46 -4.53 -35.90
N ARG A 130 -12.70 -5.63 -35.18
CA ARG A 130 -12.55 -5.71 -33.70
C ARG A 130 -11.08 -5.64 -33.23
N ARG A 131 -10.12 -5.93 -34.11
CA ARG A 131 -8.68 -5.87 -33.80
C ARG A 131 -8.01 -4.52 -34.06
N LEU A 132 -8.68 -3.59 -34.74
CA LEU A 132 -8.10 -2.28 -35.08
C LEU A 132 -8.26 -1.23 -33.96
N GLY A 133 -9.23 -1.41 -33.05
CA GLY A 133 -9.32 -0.63 -31.81
C GLY A 133 -8.29 -1.07 -30.74
N ALA A 134 -7.87 -2.34 -30.78
CA ALA A 134 -6.90 -2.94 -29.88
C ALA A 134 -5.44 -2.53 -30.14
N THR A 135 -5.17 -1.75 -31.21
CA THR A 135 -3.82 -1.38 -31.67
C THR A 135 -3.54 0.12 -31.67
N SER A 136 -4.32 0.95 -30.96
CA SER A 136 -3.82 2.30 -30.67
C SER A 136 -2.69 2.16 -29.63
N GLY A 137 -1.48 2.64 -29.98
CA GLY A 137 -0.33 2.58 -29.07
C GLY A 137 -0.62 3.20 -27.70
N VAL A 138 -1.56 4.16 -27.64
CA VAL A 138 -2.05 4.81 -26.42
C VAL A 138 -2.80 3.82 -25.51
N ALA A 139 -3.67 2.96 -26.04
CA ALA A 139 -4.40 1.99 -25.22
C ALA A 139 -3.46 0.93 -24.63
N VAL A 140 -2.49 0.45 -25.43
CA VAL A 140 -1.45 -0.48 -24.95
C VAL A 140 -0.59 0.19 -23.88
N PHE A 141 -0.15 1.42 -24.12
CA PHE A 141 0.61 2.21 -23.15
C PHE A 141 -0.15 2.37 -21.83
N PHE A 142 -1.43 2.74 -21.88
CA PHE A 142 -2.27 2.89 -20.69
C PHE A 142 -2.45 1.58 -19.92
N ARG A 143 -2.63 0.45 -20.63
CA ARG A 143 -2.68 -0.90 -20.01
C ARG A 143 -1.40 -1.22 -19.26
N VAL A 144 -0.24 -0.98 -19.89
CA VAL A 144 1.07 -1.20 -19.26
C VAL A 144 1.23 -0.32 -18.03
N VAL A 145 0.90 0.97 -18.13
CA VAL A 145 0.96 1.90 -16.99
C VAL A 145 0.07 1.44 -15.84
N LEU A 146 -1.15 0.99 -16.11
CA LEU A 146 -2.06 0.50 -15.07
C LEU A 146 -1.63 -0.84 -14.48
N VAL A 147 -1.04 -1.75 -15.26
CA VAL A 147 -0.44 -3.00 -14.72
C VAL A 147 0.73 -2.67 -13.79
N LEU A 148 1.61 -1.75 -14.18
CA LEU A 148 2.74 -1.30 -13.35
C LEU A 148 2.23 -0.62 -12.08
N PHE A 149 1.28 0.31 -12.21
CA PHE A 149 0.71 1.03 -11.07
C PHE A 149 -0.07 0.10 -10.13
N GLY A 150 -0.83 -0.84 -10.71
CA GLY A 150 -1.51 -1.91 -10.00
C GLY A 150 -0.57 -2.78 -9.19
N SER A 151 0.54 -3.22 -9.80
CA SER A 151 1.56 -4.03 -9.14
C SER A 151 2.23 -3.28 -7.98
N MET A 152 2.52 -1.99 -8.17
CA MET A 152 3.06 -1.12 -7.11
C MET A 152 2.07 -0.92 -5.97
N LEU A 153 0.78 -0.75 -6.29
CA LEU A 153 -0.29 -0.60 -5.31
C LEU A 153 -0.47 -1.91 -4.52
N ALA A 154 -0.50 -3.06 -5.20
CA ALA A 154 -0.61 -4.38 -4.58
C ALA A 154 0.55 -4.65 -3.61
N LEU A 155 1.79 -4.37 -4.03
CA LEU A 155 2.97 -4.45 -3.16
C LEU A 155 2.90 -3.49 -1.97
N SER A 156 2.43 -2.26 -2.19
CA SER A 156 2.26 -1.28 -1.11
C SER A 156 1.26 -1.75 -0.05
N MET A 157 0.15 -2.34 -0.49
CA MET A 157 -0.86 -2.93 0.42
C MET A 157 -0.36 -4.19 1.11
N HIS A 158 0.42 -5.02 0.43
CA HIS A 158 1.09 -6.16 1.05
C HIS A 158 2.05 -5.71 2.16
N PHE A 159 2.89 -4.70 1.91
CA PHE A 159 3.75 -4.15 2.96
C PHE A 159 2.96 -3.48 4.08
N PHE A 160 1.84 -2.81 3.77
CA PHE A 160 0.94 -2.27 4.78
C PHE A 160 0.42 -3.35 5.73
N LYS A 161 -0.01 -4.48 5.16
CA LYS A 161 -0.47 -5.65 5.89
C LYS A 161 0.63 -6.16 6.83
N MET A 162 1.85 -6.37 6.32
CA MET A 162 2.98 -6.80 7.14
C MET A 162 3.27 -5.81 8.29
N LEU A 163 3.14 -4.50 8.04
CA LEU A 163 3.30 -3.48 9.09
C LEU A 163 2.20 -3.54 10.15
N MET A 164 0.94 -3.77 9.74
CA MET A 164 -0.17 -3.92 10.70
C MET A 164 0.02 -5.17 11.57
N ARG A 165 0.53 -6.27 11.00
CA ARG A 165 0.83 -7.49 11.76
C ARG A 165 1.97 -7.31 12.76
N LEU A 166 3.01 -6.56 12.38
CA LEU A 166 4.12 -6.24 13.28
C LEU A 166 3.66 -5.43 14.52
N VAL A 167 2.57 -4.67 14.40
CA VAL A 167 2.00 -3.91 15.54
C VAL A 167 1.13 -4.81 16.43
N GLY A 168 0.53 -5.86 15.87
CA GLY A 168 -0.44 -6.74 16.52
C GLY A 168 0.14 -8.08 16.97
N GLU A 169 1.39 -8.13 17.45
CA GLU A 169 2.02 -9.37 17.90
C GLU A 169 1.18 -10.06 19.01
N GLY A 170 0.91 -11.36 18.83
CA GLY A 170 0.24 -12.21 19.82
C GLY A 170 -1.21 -12.58 19.47
N CYS A 171 -2.11 -12.56 20.46
CA CYS A 171 -3.50 -13.00 20.30
C CYS A 171 -4.31 -12.16 19.28
N LEU A 172 -3.83 -10.95 18.96
CA LEU A 172 -4.52 -10.04 18.03
C LEU A 172 -4.37 -10.47 16.56
N THR A 173 -3.37 -11.29 16.22
CA THR A 173 -3.07 -11.69 14.83
C THR A 173 -4.24 -12.45 14.18
N CYS A 174 -4.91 -13.32 14.93
CA CYS A 174 -6.10 -14.03 14.45
C CYS A 174 -7.25 -13.06 14.14
N CYS A 175 -7.51 -12.10 15.03
CA CYS A 175 -8.53 -11.07 14.82
C CYS A 175 -8.23 -10.20 13.60
N ILE A 176 -6.96 -9.81 13.42
CA ILE A 176 -6.50 -9.05 12.25
C ILE A 176 -6.73 -9.86 10.97
N THR A 177 -6.44 -11.17 10.98
CA THR A 177 -6.61 -12.04 9.81
C THR A 177 -8.08 -12.18 9.42
N VAL A 178 -8.97 -12.37 10.39
CA VAL A 178 -10.42 -12.41 10.14
C VAL A 178 -10.92 -11.07 9.60
N LEU A 179 -10.46 -9.97 10.19
CA LEU A 179 -10.82 -8.62 9.76
C LEU A 179 -10.32 -8.34 8.33
N GLU A 180 -9.09 -8.73 8.01
CA GLU A 180 -8.51 -8.67 6.67
C GLU A 180 -9.35 -9.44 5.65
N ALA A 181 -9.65 -10.71 5.93
CA ALA A 181 -10.51 -11.53 5.07
C ALA A 181 -11.89 -10.90 4.89
N SER A 182 -12.49 -10.35 5.96
CA SER A 182 -13.78 -9.67 5.89
C SER A 182 -13.74 -8.41 5.02
N ILE A 183 -12.67 -7.62 5.10
CA ILE A 183 -12.47 -6.42 4.26
C ILE A 183 -12.32 -6.83 2.80
N VAL A 184 -11.53 -7.86 2.50
CA VAL A 184 -11.36 -8.33 1.11
C VAL A 184 -12.68 -8.85 0.57
N CYS A 185 -13.40 -9.70 1.30
CA CYS A 185 -14.70 -10.21 0.90
C CYS A 185 -15.70 -9.07 0.63
N THR A 186 -15.86 -8.16 1.59
CA THR A 186 -16.82 -7.05 1.47
C THR A 186 -16.47 -6.10 0.33
N THR A 187 -15.20 -5.69 0.21
CA THR A 187 -14.80 -4.73 -0.83
C THR A 187 -14.81 -5.33 -2.23
N VAL A 188 -14.40 -6.59 -2.42
CA VAL A 188 -14.46 -7.26 -3.72
C VAL A 188 -15.91 -7.45 -4.15
N LEU A 189 -16.77 -8.01 -3.28
CA LEU A 189 -18.19 -8.21 -3.60
C LEU A 189 -18.90 -6.87 -3.85
N ALA A 190 -18.67 -5.86 -3.01
CA ALA A 190 -19.27 -4.53 -3.22
C ALA A 190 -18.81 -3.89 -4.53
N SER A 191 -17.53 -4.04 -4.89
CA SER A 191 -16.98 -3.50 -6.15
C SER A 191 -17.52 -4.20 -7.38
N ILE A 192 -17.90 -5.48 -7.25
CA ILE A 192 -18.56 -6.26 -8.29
C ILE A 192 -19.99 -5.78 -8.50
N PHE A 193 -20.79 -5.69 -7.43
CA PHE A 193 -22.21 -5.33 -7.56
C PHE A 193 -22.44 -3.84 -7.85
N VAL A 194 -21.53 -2.97 -7.41
CA VAL A 194 -21.73 -1.53 -7.50
C VAL A 194 -20.41 -0.85 -7.89
N ARG A 195 -20.29 -0.49 -9.19
CA ARG A 195 -19.10 0.17 -9.75
C ARG A 195 -18.66 1.43 -9.00
N GLN A 196 -19.59 2.16 -8.37
CA GLN A 196 -19.27 3.36 -7.57
C GLN A 196 -18.41 3.01 -6.34
N PHE A 197 -18.63 1.85 -5.71
CA PHE A 197 -17.80 1.43 -4.58
C PHE A 197 -16.37 1.15 -5.01
N ALA A 198 -16.14 0.62 -6.21
CA ALA A 198 -14.79 0.41 -6.73
C ALA A 198 -13.99 1.74 -6.82
N ILE A 199 -14.63 2.84 -7.18
CA ILE A 199 -13.98 4.17 -7.22
C ILE A 199 -13.58 4.59 -5.80
N VAL A 200 -14.52 4.50 -4.84
CA VAL A 200 -14.26 4.87 -3.44
C VAL A 200 -13.16 4.01 -2.82
N THR A 201 -13.22 2.70 -3.01
CA THR A 201 -12.21 1.76 -2.50
C THR A 201 -10.85 1.99 -3.15
N CYS A 202 -10.81 2.27 -4.46
CA CYS A 202 -9.58 2.65 -5.15
C CYS A 202 -8.94 3.90 -4.51
N PHE A 203 -9.71 4.95 -4.22
CA PHE A 203 -9.19 6.14 -3.53
C PHE A 203 -8.71 5.85 -2.10
N ALA A 204 -9.41 4.97 -1.36
CA ALA A 204 -8.98 4.55 -0.04
C ALA A 204 -7.63 3.81 -0.10
N PHE A 205 -7.46 2.90 -1.05
CA PHE A 205 -6.22 2.17 -1.27
C PHE A 205 -5.07 3.08 -1.71
N LEU A 206 -5.34 4.05 -2.61
CA LEU A 206 -4.35 5.06 -2.99
C LEU A 206 -3.92 5.92 -1.80
N SER A 207 -4.87 6.34 -0.97
CA SER A 207 -4.58 7.13 0.23
C SER A 207 -3.74 6.33 1.24
N ALA A 208 -4.06 5.06 1.45
CA ALA A 208 -3.28 4.15 2.29
C ALA A 208 -1.86 3.96 1.75
N ALA A 209 -1.72 3.72 0.44
CA ALA A 209 -0.42 3.56 -0.22
C ALA A 209 0.44 4.83 -0.11
N LEU A 210 -0.15 6.01 -0.33
CA LEU A 210 0.53 7.31 -0.17
C LEU A 210 0.95 7.56 1.28
N PHE A 211 0.08 7.24 2.24
CA PHE A 211 0.40 7.34 3.66
C PHE A 211 1.60 6.46 4.03
N ASN A 212 1.64 5.22 3.52
CA ASN A 212 2.77 4.31 3.74
C ASN A 212 4.06 4.80 3.09
N ALA A 213 3.99 5.29 1.86
CA ALA A 213 5.14 5.87 1.18
C ALA A 213 5.69 7.08 1.95
N LYS A 214 4.82 7.97 2.43
CA LYS A 214 5.19 9.13 3.26
C LYS A 214 5.85 8.68 4.57
N ARG A 215 5.21 7.78 5.32
CA ARG A 215 5.74 7.28 6.60
C ARG A 215 7.08 6.57 6.43
N ARG A 216 7.26 5.80 5.35
CA ARG A 216 8.53 5.14 5.03
C ARG A 216 9.63 6.16 4.72
N HIS A 217 9.30 7.24 4.01
CA HIS A 217 10.23 8.32 3.70
C HIS A 217 10.66 9.09 4.95
N GLU A 218 9.75 9.38 5.87
CA GLU A 218 10.05 10.02 7.16
C GLU A 218 11.02 9.16 8.00
N ARG A 219 10.76 7.85 8.12
CA ARG A 219 11.67 6.92 8.81
C ARG A 219 13.07 6.86 8.19
N ARG A 220 13.19 6.99 6.86
CA ARG A 220 14.51 7.07 6.18
C ARG A 220 15.24 8.36 6.54
N LYS A 221 14.54 9.48 6.59
CA LYS A 221 15.12 10.76 7.03
C LYS A 221 15.63 10.70 8.46
N GLU A 222 14.85 10.10 9.38
CA GLU A 222 15.29 9.92 10.77
C GLU A 222 16.54 9.05 10.89
N LYS A 223 16.65 7.97 10.10
CA LYS A 223 17.84 7.11 10.09
C LYS A 223 19.08 7.86 9.59
N LEU A 224 18.95 8.57 8.47
CA LEU A 224 20.04 9.38 7.93
C LEU A 224 20.46 10.51 8.89
N ALA A 225 19.49 11.12 9.59
CA ALA A 225 19.78 12.13 10.60
C ALA A 225 20.53 11.55 11.81
N LYS A 226 20.17 10.34 12.26
CA LYS A 226 20.86 9.62 13.33
C LYS A 226 22.28 9.21 12.92
N GLU A 227 22.46 8.67 11.72
CA GLU A 227 23.77 8.31 11.17
C GLU A 227 24.68 9.56 11.06
N ALA A 228 24.16 10.68 10.54
CA ALA A 228 24.90 11.93 10.47
C ALA A 228 25.22 12.55 11.84
N ALA A 229 24.38 12.32 12.86
CA ALA A 229 24.65 12.74 14.23
C ALA A 229 25.78 11.90 14.86
N VAL A 230 25.75 10.57 14.65
CA VAL A 230 26.79 9.65 15.12
C VAL A 230 28.14 9.96 14.47
N GLU A 231 28.17 10.23 13.16
CA GLU A 231 29.39 10.62 12.44
C GLU A 231 29.99 11.92 13.00
N ARG A 232 29.16 12.94 13.26
CA ARG A 232 29.62 14.19 13.90
C ARG A 232 30.22 13.93 15.28
N THR A 233 29.55 13.15 16.14
CA THR A 233 30.09 12.84 17.48
C THR A 233 31.40 12.05 17.44
N THR A 234 31.57 11.19 16.44
CA THR A 234 32.80 10.40 16.28
C THR A 234 33.97 11.28 15.82
N ARG A 235 33.71 12.23 14.91
CA ARG A 235 34.72 13.18 14.40
C ARG A 235 35.26 14.11 15.48
N TRP A 236 34.43 14.58 16.41
CA TRP A 236 34.89 15.40 17.54
C TRP A 236 35.82 14.63 18.47
N ARG A 237 35.51 13.35 18.76
CA ARG A 237 36.39 12.50 19.60
C ARG A 237 37.77 12.26 19.00
N SER A 238 37.90 12.21 17.67
CA SER A 238 39.20 12.01 17.02
C SER A 238 40.07 13.28 17.01
N VAL A 239 39.49 14.47 17.15
CA VAL A 239 40.26 15.74 17.16
C VAL A 239 40.84 16.02 18.54
N ASP A 240 40.14 15.66 19.62
CA ASP A 240 40.63 15.88 20.99
C ASP A 240 41.72 14.88 21.44
N GLY A 241 42.09 13.92 20.58
CA GLY A 241 42.98 12.80 20.91
C GLY A 241 44.42 12.88 20.40
N ASP A 242 44.80 13.93 19.65
CA ASP A 242 46.10 13.99 18.96
C ASP A 242 47.05 15.08 19.48
N ASP A 243 46.62 15.87 20.47
CA ASP A 243 47.34 17.08 20.92
C ASP A 243 48.03 16.95 22.31
N GLY A 244 48.42 15.75 22.75
CA GLY A 244 48.91 15.63 24.13
C GLY A 244 49.62 14.35 24.53
N GLU A 245 50.58 13.88 23.74
CA GLU A 245 51.56 12.87 24.20
C GLU A 245 53.00 13.41 24.17
N GLU A 246 53.20 14.68 24.57
CA GLU A 246 54.51 15.19 25.00
C GLU A 246 54.35 16.24 26.11
N ALA A 247 54.06 15.83 27.35
CA ALA A 247 54.62 16.44 28.58
C ALA A 247 54.03 15.81 29.85
N GLU A 248 54.88 15.80 30.88
CA GLU A 248 54.60 15.51 32.30
C GLU A 248 54.55 14.05 32.76
N GLU A 249 55.72 13.42 32.65
CA GLU A 249 56.28 12.72 33.80
C GLU A 249 56.55 13.70 34.95
N CYS A 250 56.14 13.33 36.16
CA CYS A 250 56.52 13.90 37.46
C CYS A 250 55.79 15.19 37.92
N ASP A 251 54.61 15.05 38.55
CA ASP A 251 54.56 15.38 39.98
C ASP A 251 53.38 14.81 40.79
N ARG A 252 53.73 14.59 42.05
CA ARG A 252 53.07 14.02 43.22
C ARG A 252 51.58 14.32 43.49
N LYS A 253 50.93 13.23 43.93
CA LYS A 253 50.12 13.09 45.17
C LYS A 253 49.21 14.27 45.53
N LYS A 254 47.95 14.23 45.08
CA LYS A 254 46.78 14.62 45.89
C LYS A 254 45.52 13.93 45.36
N SER A 255 44.85 13.21 46.26
CA SER A 255 43.71 12.32 46.01
C SER A 255 42.56 13.02 45.24
N PRO A 256 42.13 12.49 44.07
CA PRO A 256 41.11 13.12 43.22
C PRO A 256 39.67 12.63 43.49
N ALA A 257 39.43 11.81 44.52
CA ALA A 257 38.13 11.17 44.73
C ALA A 257 36.99 12.13 45.13
N LYS A 258 37.27 13.39 45.49
CA LYS A 258 36.24 14.34 45.96
C LYS A 258 35.76 15.36 44.92
N LYS A 259 36.48 15.57 43.81
CA LYS A 259 36.08 16.55 42.77
C LYS A 259 35.25 15.96 41.63
N ALA A 260 35.21 14.63 41.48
CA ALA A 260 34.38 13.97 40.47
C ALA A 260 32.89 13.90 40.86
N SER A 261 32.56 13.89 42.16
CA SER A 261 31.17 13.84 42.64
C SER A 261 30.42 15.17 42.47
N GLU A 262 31.12 16.30 42.49
CA GLU A 262 30.48 17.63 42.42
C GLU A 262 30.16 18.02 40.96
N LYS A 263 30.97 17.57 39.99
CA LYS A 263 30.72 17.82 38.56
C LYS A 263 29.59 16.98 37.95
N VAL A 264 29.27 15.81 38.51
CA VAL A 264 28.16 14.98 38.03
C VAL A 264 26.81 15.53 38.48
N GLY A 265 26.73 16.15 39.67
CA GLY A 265 25.52 16.81 40.16
C GLY A 265 25.10 18.01 39.30
N ASP A 266 26.07 18.84 38.90
CA ASP A 266 25.82 20.01 38.05
C ASP A 266 25.39 19.64 36.61
N PHE A 267 25.80 18.46 36.11
CA PHE A 267 25.42 18.02 34.77
C PHE A 267 23.96 17.54 34.71
N PHE A 268 23.49 16.79 35.71
CA PHE A 268 22.08 16.38 35.78
C PHE A 268 21.14 17.55 36.11
N GLY A 269 21.58 18.53 36.89
CA GLY A 269 20.81 19.76 37.14
C GLY A 269 20.55 20.57 35.86
N LYS A 270 21.54 20.69 34.96
CA LYS A 270 21.38 21.39 33.68
C LYS A 270 20.50 20.65 32.66
N ILE A 271 20.45 19.32 32.70
CA ILE A 271 19.57 18.54 31.81
C ILE A 271 18.10 18.70 32.23
N ASN A 272 17.82 18.72 33.54
CA ASN A 272 16.45 18.90 34.02
C ASN A 272 15.92 20.32 33.79
N ALA A 273 16.78 21.34 33.81
CA ALA A 273 16.39 22.71 33.51
C ALA A 273 16.00 22.92 32.03
N ARG A 274 16.73 22.31 31.08
CA ARG A 274 16.39 22.43 29.65
C ARG A 274 15.09 21.74 29.26
N HIS A 275 14.77 20.59 29.88
CA HIS A 275 13.49 19.92 29.63
C HIS A 275 12.28 20.72 30.15
N SER A 276 12.47 21.60 31.14
CA SER A 276 11.40 22.46 31.65
C SER A 276 11.17 23.70 30.77
N GLU A 277 12.17 24.14 30.01
CA GLU A 277 12.05 25.26 29.05
C GLU A 277 11.40 24.81 27.73
N GLU A 278 11.73 23.62 27.22
CA GLU A 278 11.10 23.06 26.00
C GLU A 278 9.59 22.82 26.18
N ASN A 279 9.16 22.37 27.37
CA ASN A 279 7.74 22.15 27.64
C ASN A 279 6.94 23.47 27.77
N GLN A 280 7.57 24.60 28.11
CA GLN A 280 6.89 25.90 28.13
C GLN A 280 6.78 26.54 26.74
N GLU A 281 7.71 26.22 25.83
CA GLU A 281 7.67 26.73 24.44
C GLU A 281 6.60 25.99 23.59
N GLU A 282 6.35 24.70 23.85
CA GLU A 282 5.24 23.95 23.23
C GLU A 282 3.85 24.42 23.72
N GLU A 283 3.69 24.78 25.00
CA GLU A 283 2.43 25.36 25.49
C GLU A 283 2.16 26.76 24.91
N ALA A 284 3.20 27.58 24.73
CA ALA A 284 3.06 28.91 24.14
C ALA A 284 2.72 28.86 22.64
N THR A 285 3.28 27.91 21.88
CA THR A 285 2.95 27.74 20.45
C THR A 285 1.58 27.10 20.23
N GLY A 286 1.12 26.22 21.12
CA GLY A 286 -0.25 25.69 21.11
C GLY A 286 -1.32 26.77 21.28
N ALA A 287 -1.10 27.74 22.18
CA ALA A 287 -2.05 28.82 22.46
C ALA A 287 -2.22 29.83 21.30
N TYR A 288 -1.18 30.07 20.49
CA TYR A 288 -1.27 30.98 19.33
C TYR A 288 -2.06 30.37 18.16
N VAL A 289 -2.04 29.04 17.99
CA VAL A 289 -2.79 28.37 16.91
C VAL A 289 -4.30 28.34 17.21
N GLU A 290 -4.69 28.30 18.48
CA GLU A 290 -6.10 28.30 18.87
C GLU A 290 -6.75 29.69 18.77
N MET A 291 -6.03 30.77 19.10
CA MET A 291 -6.54 32.14 18.95
C MET A 291 -6.73 32.58 17.49
N GLY A 292 -5.99 32.01 16.54
CA GLY A 292 -6.19 32.27 15.10
C GLY A 292 -7.48 31.67 14.54
N LYS A 293 -7.98 30.57 15.12
CA LYS A 293 -9.20 29.89 14.66
C LYS A 293 -10.49 30.58 15.13
N THR A 294 -10.47 31.27 16.26
CA THR A 294 -11.63 32.02 16.76
C THR A 294 -11.80 33.38 16.07
N ALA A 295 -10.70 34.05 15.68
CA ALA A 295 -10.76 35.32 14.94
C ALA A 295 -11.32 35.16 13.50
N GLY A 296 -11.07 34.03 12.83
CA GLY A 296 -11.57 33.77 11.47
C GLY A 296 -13.07 33.50 11.37
N ARG A 297 -13.76 33.21 12.49
CA ARG A 297 -15.19 32.86 12.50
C ARG A 297 -16.12 34.05 12.77
N ALA A 298 -15.57 35.22 13.14
CA ALA A 298 -16.35 36.42 13.44
C ALA A 298 -16.63 37.32 12.22
N ASN A 299 -15.99 37.07 11.07
CA ASN A 299 -16.14 37.89 9.84
C ASN A 299 -17.00 37.23 8.74
N MET A 300 -17.81 36.23 9.10
CA MET A 300 -18.75 35.54 8.21
C MET A 300 -20.19 35.57 8.76
N LYS A 301 -20.63 36.75 9.21
CA LYS A 301 -22.04 37.09 9.40
C LYS A 301 -22.30 38.49 8.87
#